data_AF-A0A971FI78-F1
#
_entry.id   AF-A0A971FI78-F1
#
_cell.length_a   1.000
_cell.length_b   1.000
_cell.length_c   1.000
_cell.angle_alpha   90.00
_cell.angle_beta   90.00
_cell.angle_gamma   90.00
#
_symmetry.space_group_name_H-M   'P 1'
#
loop_
_entity.id
_entity.type
_entity.pdbx_description
1 polymer ?
#
loop_
_entity_poly.entity_id
_entity_poly.type
_entity_poly.pdbx_seq_one_letter_code
_entity_poly.pdbx_strand_id
1 'polypeptide(L)'
;LIGRVFGGGAALVLFVIGAGAGSFGLPLLREYVLYLLRAGHVAVITEIIEQGSLPEDVNQTQWGRDKVTAYFKEISVLALVDQLIKGIIGMLNRVLFNVMTILPIPGLEGAAKVAQKVVDFSLTYVDESILSYTFKTRNKNVYDAAKTGIILYCQAWERAIEKRRGVDPAFLWVHCRQHPCLSYPPGRYRPGHAGKLGFCQVHAFRARPVHGFLPEMDYL
;
A
#
# COMPACT_ATOMS: atom_id res chain seq x y z
N LEU A 1 21.90 15.30 6.55
CA LEU A 1 20.65 16.01 6.14
C LEU A 1 19.38 15.20 6.43
N ILE A 2 19.29 13.93 6.01
CA ILE A 2 18.07 13.11 6.12
C ILE A 2 17.69 12.73 7.57
N GLY A 3 18.66 12.50 8.45
CA GLY A 3 18.41 12.22 9.87
C GLY A 3 17.79 13.38 10.67
N ARG A 4 17.84 14.61 10.15
CA ARG A 4 17.09 15.75 10.72
C ARG A 4 15.65 15.83 10.24
N VAL A 5 15.30 15.16 9.12
CA VAL A 5 13.98 15.25 8.48
C VAL A 5 13.04 14.13 8.95
N PHE A 6 13.57 12.93 9.20
CA PHE A 6 12.78 11.75 9.56
C PHE A 6 13.11 11.18 10.95
N GLY A 7 13.95 11.89 11.73
CA GLY A 7 14.35 11.49 13.09
C GLY A 7 15.52 10.51 13.17
N GLY A 8 15.95 10.21 14.41
CA GLY A 8 17.11 9.35 14.68
C GLY A 8 16.96 7.91 14.20
N GLY A 9 15.73 7.38 14.17
CA GLY A 9 15.44 6.03 13.66
C GLY A 9 15.75 5.88 12.17
N ALA A 10 15.34 6.84 11.34
CA ALA A 10 15.65 6.85 9.92
C ALA A 10 17.16 6.95 9.65
N ALA A 11 17.88 7.75 10.44
CA ALA A 11 19.33 7.88 10.32
C ALA A 11 20.05 6.55 10.57
N LEU A 12 19.61 5.78 11.57
CA LEU A 12 20.19 4.49 11.92
C LEU A 12 19.95 3.45 10.81
N VAL A 13 18.73 3.38 10.28
CA VAL A 13 18.39 2.48 9.16
C VAL A 13 19.22 2.81 7.91
N LEU A 14 19.32 4.10 7.56
CA LEU A 14 20.11 4.54 6.42
C LEU A 14 21.60 4.26 6.59
N PHE A 15 22.13 4.40 7.81
CA PHE A 15 23.51 4.05 8.11
C PHE A 15 23.77 2.56 7.96
N VAL A 16 22.88 1.70 8.47
CA VAL A 16 22.99 0.24 8.32
C VAL A 16 22.92 -0.18 6.85
N ILE A 17 21.98 0.38 6.07
CA ILE A 17 21.86 0.10 4.63
C ILE A 17 23.10 0.60 3.88
N GLY A 18 23.56 1.82 4.16
CA GLY A 18 24.70 2.44 3.48
C GLY A 18 26.05 1.79 3.80
N ALA A 19 26.28 1.43 5.07
CA ALA A 19 27.53 0.82 5.52
C ALA A 19 27.56 -0.70 5.30
N GLY A 20 26.41 -1.38 5.38
CA GLY A 20 26.31 -2.84 5.34
C GLY A 20 26.24 -3.45 3.94
N ALA A 21 25.93 -2.68 2.89
CA ALA A 21 25.59 -3.24 1.59
C ALA A 21 26.59 -2.95 0.44
N GLY A 22 27.66 -2.18 0.67
CA GLY A 22 28.66 -1.88 -0.37
C GLY A 22 28.00 -1.36 -1.67
N SER A 23 28.26 -2.00 -2.81
CA SER A 23 27.66 -1.67 -4.13
C SER A 23 26.13 -1.76 -4.18
N PHE A 24 25.51 -2.52 -3.27
CA PHE A 24 24.06 -2.67 -3.17
C PHE A 24 23.41 -1.60 -2.27
N GLY A 25 24.16 -0.82 -1.49
CA GLY A 25 23.59 0.13 -0.54
C GLY A 25 22.83 1.28 -1.18
N LEU A 26 23.32 1.79 -2.33
CA LEU A 26 22.70 2.92 -3.02
C LEU A 26 21.31 2.62 -3.59
N PRO A 27 21.07 1.52 -4.34
CA PRO A 27 19.73 1.18 -4.81
C PRO A 27 18.78 0.89 -3.64
N LEU A 28 19.25 0.20 -2.59
CA LEU A 28 18.43 -0.05 -1.42
C LEU A 28 17.98 1.24 -0.72
N LEU A 29 18.91 2.18 -0.53
CA LEU A 29 18.65 3.47 0.08
C LEU A 29 17.68 4.30 -0.75
N ARG A 30 17.82 4.30 -2.07
CA ARG A 30 16.92 5.01 -2.99
C ARG A 30 15.49 4.49 -2.85
N GLU A 31 15.31 3.17 -2.86
CA GLU A 31 13.99 2.54 -2.70
C GLU A 31 13.37 2.84 -1.34
N TYR A 32 14.16 2.77 -0.27
CA TYR A 32 13.69 3.09 1.07
C TYR A 32 13.22 4.54 1.18
N VAL A 33 13.97 5.51 0.64
CA VAL A 33 13.55 6.93 0.63
C VAL A 33 12.31 7.13 -0.23
N LEU A 34 12.23 6.49 -1.41
CA LEU A 34 11.04 6.55 -2.26
C LEU A 34 9.82 5.94 -1.57
N TYR A 35 10.00 4.89 -0.78
CA TYR A 35 8.95 4.27 0.02
C TYR A 35 8.41 5.23 1.08
N LEU A 36 9.29 5.89 1.86
CA LEU A 36 8.87 6.90 2.84
C LEU A 36 8.07 8.05 2.20
N LEU A 37 8.48 8.48 1.01
CA LEU A 37 7.77 9.52 0.25
C LEU A 37 6.39 9.05 -0.20
N ARG A 38 6.27 7.82 -0.72
CA ARG A 38 4.99 7.22 -1.11
C ARG A 38 4.05 7.08 0.08
N ALA A 39 4.54 6.60 1.22
CA ALA A 39 3.75 6.52 2.44
C ALA A 39 3.22 7.90 2.87
N GLY A 40 4.03 8.96 2.72
CA GLY A 40 3.59 10.34 2.94
C GLY A 40 2.45 10.76 2.02
N HIS A 41 2.54 10.46 0.72
CA HIS A 41 1.45 10.74 -0.23
C HIS A 41 0.19 9.93 0.08
N VAL A 42 0.33 8.64 0.38
CA VAL A 42 -0.81 7.79 0.77
C VAL A 42 -1.48 8.34 2.02
N ALA A 43 -0.72 8.83 3.01
CA ALA A 43 -1.28 9.45 4.22
C ALA A 43 -2.11 10.71 3.89
N VAL A 44 -1.59 11.57 3.01
CA VAL A 44 -2.29 12.80 2.57
C VAL A 44 -3.58 12.45 1.81
N ILE A 45 -3.50 11.55 0.82
CA ILE A 45 -4.65 11.13 0.02
C ILE A 45 -5.72 10.48 0.90
N THR A 46 -5.30 9.59 1.81
CA THR A 46 -6.19 8.93 2.77
C THR A 46 -6.94 9.94 3.64
N GLU A 47 -6.25 10.97 4.13
CA GLU A 47 -6.87 12.01 4.96
C GLU A 47 -7.88 12.85 4.16
N ILE A 48 -7.54 13.25 2.93
CA ILE A 48 -8.45 14.00 2.05
C ILE A 48 -9.71 13.18 1.74
N ILE A 49 -9.56 11.89 1.44
CA ILE A 49 -10.70 11.00 1.13
C ILE A 49 -11.63 10.85 2.34
N GLU A 50 -11.07 10.79 3.54
CA GLU A 50 -11.84 10.57 4.78
C GLU A 50 -12.49 11.86 5.30
N GLN A 51 -11.76 12.98 5.31
CA GLN A 51 -12.21 14.22 5.95
C GLN A 51 -12.70 15.27 4.95
N GLY A 52 -12.32 15.17 3.68
CA GLY A 52 -12.66 16.09 2.59
C GLY A 52 -11.63 17.20 2.37
N SER A 53 -10.74 17.45 3.31
CA SER A 53 -9.66 18.44 3.21
C SER A 53 -8.56 18.16 4.22
N LEU A 54 -7.37 18.75 4.04
CA LEU A 54 -6.38 18.84 5.10
C LEU A 54 -6.75 19.95 6.10
N PRO A 55 -6.22 19.91 7.33
CA PRO A 55 -6.27 21.05 8.25
C PRO A 55 -5.74 22.32 7.58
N GLU A 56 -6.42 23.46 7.77
CA GLU A 56 -6.10 24.72 7.07
C GLU A 56 -4.70 25.29 7.40
N ASP A 57 -4.12 24.86 8.51
CA ASP A 57 -2.84 25.34 9.04
C ASP A 57 -1.63 24.48 8.65
N VAL A 58 -1.82 23.37 7.92
CA VAL A 58 -0.74 22.43 7.61
C VAL A 58 -0.61 22.19 6.10
N ASN A 59 0.61 22.37 5.57
CA ASN A 59 0.93 22.01 4.19
C ASN A 59 0.89 20.48 4.00
N GLN A 60 0.42 19.99 2.83
CA GLN A 60 0.42 18.58 2.43
C GLN A 60 1.75 17.88 2.69
N THR A 61 2.87 18.53 2.38
CA THR A 61 4.21 17.95 2.59
C THR A 61 4.54 17.80 4.08
N GLN A 62 4.13 18.77 4.91
CA GLN A 62 4.37 18.71 6.35
C GLN A 62 3.49 17.65 6.99
N TRP A 63 2.20 17.60 6.64
CA TRP A 63 1.27 16.57 7.12
C TRP A 63 1.77 15.15 6.80
N GLY A 64 2.17 14.92 5.55
CA GLY A 64 2.71 13.63 5.12
C GLY A 64 3.95 13.23 5.92
N ARG A 65 4.89 14.17 6.14
CA ARG A 65 6.10 13.93 6.95
C ARG A 65 5.77 13.61 8.40
N ASP A 66 4.82 14.32 9.00
CA ASP A 66 4.44 14.12 10.40
C ASP A 66 3.80 12.73 10.59
N LYS A 67 2.96 12.28 9.64
CA LYS A 67 2.40 10.93 9.67
C LYS A 67 3.45 9.85 9.46
N VAL A 68 4.36 10.03 8.50
CA VAL A 68 5.45 9.07 8.28
C VAL A 68 6.35 8.96 9.52
N THR A 69 6.60 10.07 10.20
CA THR A 69 7.40 10.07 11.44
C THR A 69 6.63 9.41 12.59
N ALA A 70 5.32 9.64 12.71
CA ALA A 70 4.48 9.06 13.76
C ALA A 70 4.32 7.53 13.64
N TYR A 71 4.34 7.00 12.41
CA TYR A 71 4.25 5.56 12.10
C TYR A 71 5.55 4.99 11.52
N PHE A 72 6.68 5.61 11.86
CA PHE A 72 7.97 5.31 11.27
C PHE A 72 8.36 3.83 11.41
N LYS A 73 8.02 3.23 12.56
CA LYS A 73 8.33 1.82 12.85
C LYS A 73 7.54 0.90 11.94
N GLU A 74 6.24 1.14 11.83
CA GLU A 74 5.30 0.33 11.04
C GLU A 74 5.64 0.41 9.55
N ILE A 75 5.87 1.62 9.05
CA ILE A 75 6.27 1.91 7.67
C ILE A 75 7.63 1.27 7.35
N SER A 76 8.60 1.33 8.27
CA SER A 76 9.91 0.71 8.05
C SER A 76 9.84 -0.82 7.97
N VAL A 77 8.94 -1.45 8.74
CA VAL A 77 8.72 -2.91 8.66
C VAL A 77 8.12 -3.28 7.30
N LEU A 78 7.10 -2.55 6.85
CA LEU A 78 6.48 -2.79 5.54
C LEU A 78 7.47 -2.57 4.39
N ALA A 79 8.28 -1.50 4.47
CA ALA A 79 9.35 -1.21 3.51
C ALA A 79 10.37 -2.36 3.41
N LEU A 80 10.77 -2.92 4.55
CA LEU A 80 11.72 -4.01 4.61
C LEU A 80 11.18 -5.27 3.90
N VAL A 81 9.90 -5.57 4.10
CA VAL A 81 9.23 -6.71 3.46
C VAL A 81 9.12 -6.50 1.96
N ASP A 82 8.66 -5.32 1.50
CA ASP A 82 8.58 -4.98 0.08
C ASP A 82 9.95 -5.11 -0.62
N GLN A 83 10.99 -4.57 0.01
CA GLN A 83 12.34 -4.62 -0.52
C GLN A 83 12.93 -6.04 -0.55
N LEU A 84 12.64 -6.87 0.46
CA LEU A 84 13.05 -8.26 0.47
C LEU A 84 12.43 -9.03 -0.71
N ILE A 85 11.12 -8.84 -0.94
CA ILE A 85 10.41 -9.52 -2.03
C ILE A 85 10.97 -9.06 -3.39
N LYS A 86 11.15 -7.75 -3.60
CA LYS A 86 11.76 -7.20 -4.82
C LYS A 86 13.19 -7.71 -5.04
N GLY A 87 13.97 -7.82 -3.96
CA GLY A 87 15.31 -8.39 -3.99
C GLY A 87 15.33 -9.86 -4.43
N ILE A 88 14.42 -10.68 -3.89
CA ILE A 88 14.27 -12.09 -4.28
C ILE A 88 13.88 -12.20 -5.75
N ILE A 89 12.88 -11.42 -6.20
CA ILE A 89 12.44 -11.42 -7.61
C ILE A 89 13.57 -10.99 -8.54
N GLY A 90 14.30 -9.92 -8.19
CA GLY A 90 15.44 -9.45 -8.96
C GLY A 90 16.55 -10.50 -9.06
N MET A 91 16.82 -11.22 -7.97
CA MET A 91 17.79 -12.32 -7.96
C MET A 91 17.32 -13.48 -8.85
N LEU A 92 16.06 -13.90 -8.75
CA LEU A 92 15.49 -14.96 -9.58
C LEU A 92 15.59 -14.63 -11.06
N ASN A 93 15.22 -13.41 -11.45
CA ASN A 93 15.33 -12.95 -12.83
C ASN A 93 16.79 -13.01 -13.31
N ARG A 94 17.75 -12.56 -12.49
CA ARG A 94 19.16 -12.62 -12.84
C ARG A 94 19.67 -14.06 -13.01
N VAL A 95 19.27 -14.98 -12.14
CA VAL A 95 19.65 -16.40 -12.25
C VAL A 95 19.07 -17.02 -13.53
N LEU A 96 17.80 -16.76 -13.83
CA LEU A 96 17.16 -17.22 -15.06
C LEU A 96 17.89 -16.68 -16.30
N PHE A 97 18.23 -15.38 -16.32
CA PHE A 97 18.98 -14.79 -17.43
C PHE A 97 20.41 -15.31 -17.56
N ASN A 98 21.08 -15.63 -16.44
CA ASN A 98 22.41 -16.22 -16.48
C ASN A 98 22.40 -17.63 -17.09
N VAL A 99 21.42 -18.48 -16.74
CA VAL A 99 21.30 -19.85 -17.28
C VAL A 99 20.91 -19.84 -18.76
N MET A 100 20.14 -18.85 -19.21
CA MET A 100 19.70 -18.72 -20.61
C MET A 100 20.82 -18.31 -21.59
N THR A 101 22.00 -17.91 -21.13
CA THR A 101 23.17 -17.71 -22.01
C THR A 101 23.63 -19.00 -22.70
N ILE A 102 23.21 -20.17 -22.20
CA ILE A 102 23.55 -21.50 -22.74
C ILE A 102 22.54 -21.95 -23.81
N LEU A 103 21.31 -21.41 -23.83
CA LEU A 103 20.23 -21.76 -24.77
C LEU A 103 19.52 -20.46 -25.26
N PRO A 104 19.97 -19.85 -26.38
CA PRO A 104 19.48 -18.56 -26.82
C PRO A 104 18.08 -18.68 -27.44
N ILE A 105 17.05 -18.42 -26.63
CA ILE A 105 15.66 -18.25 -27.11
C ILE A 105 15.34 -16.75 -27.22
N PRO A 106 15.15 -16.20 -28.44
CA PRO A 106 14.84 -14.79 -28.62
C PRO A 106 13.46 -14.44 -28.04
N GLY A 107 13.36 -13.33 -27.31
CA GLY A 107 12.09 -12.75 -26.82
C GLY A 107 11.72 -13.01 -25.36
N LEU A 108 12.35 -13.97 -24.68
CA LEU A 108 12.08 -14.26 -23.26
C LEU A 108 12.46 -13.13 -22.29
N GLU A 109 13.48 -12.35 -22.63
CA GLU A 109 13.92 -11.22 -21.81
C GLU A 109 12.86 -10.12 -21.68
N GLY A 110 12.15 -9.84 -22.77
CA GLY A 110 11.03 -8.90 -22.75
C GLY A 110 9.87 -9.42 -21.89
N ALA A 111 9.49 -10.68 -22.07
CA ALA A 111 8.41 -11.30 -21.32
C ALA A 111 8.67 -11.33 -19.82
N ALA A 112 9.88 -11.71 -19.40
CA ALA A 112 10.27 -11.74 -17.98
C ALA A 112 10.33 -10.33 -17.36
N LYS A 113 10.77 -9.30 -18.10
CA LYS A 113 10.73 -7.91 -17.64
C LYS A 113 9.29 -7.40 -17.48
N VAL A 114 8.39 -7.76 -18.39
CA VAL A 114 6.97 -7.41 -18.27
C VAL A 114 6.35 -8.10 -17.05
N ALA A 115 6.59 -9.40 -16.88
CA ALA A 115 6.12 -10.16 -15.73
C ALA A 115 6.62 -9.54 -14.40
N GLN A 116 7.90 -9.17 -14.34
CA GLN A 116 8.47 -8.49 -13.17
C GLN A 116 7.75 -7.19 -12.87
N LYS A 117 7.54 -6.33 -13.87
CA LYS A 117 6.81 -5.07 -13.67
C LYS A 117 5.40 -5.30 -13.15
N VAL A 118 4.68 -6.28 -13.69
CA VAL A 118 3.33 -6.62 -13.22
C VAL A 118 3.37 -6.99 -11.73
N VAL A 119 4.32 -7.82 -11.31
CA VAL A 119 4.49 -8.17 -9.90
C VAL A 119 4.83 -6.96 -9.04
N ASP A 120 5.75 -6.10 -9.49
CA ASP A 120 6.14 -4.89 -8.76
C ASP A 120 4.97 -3.92 -8.59
N PHE A 121 4.14 -3.76 -9.62
CA PHE A 121 2.91 -2.96 -9.54
C PHE A 121 1.92 -3.59 -8.54
N SER A 122 1.68 -4.89 -8.62
CA SER A 122 0.81 -5.59 -7.68
C SER A 122 1.25 -5.44 -6.22
N LEU A 123 2.54 -5.62 -5.93
CA LEU A 123 3.10 -5.46 -4.59
C LEU A 123 2.94 -4.02 -4.09
N THR A 124 3.19 -3.05 -4.97
CA THR A 124 3.02 -1.63 -4.63
C THR A 124 1.57 -1.32 -4.26
N TYR A 125 0.59 -1.78 -5.04
CA TYR A 125 -0.83 -1.52 -4.74
C TYR A 125 -1.30 -2.21 -3.45
N VAL A 126 -0.80 -3.42 -3.18
CA VAL A 126 -1.09 -4.13 -1.92
C VAL A 126 -0.50 -3.38 -0.73
N ASP A 127 0.72 -2.87 -0.84
CA ASP A 127 1.33 -2.08 0.24
C ASP A 127 0.58 -0.76 0.48
N GLU A 128 0.21 -0.04 -0.59
CA GLU A 128 -0.54 1.21 -0.48
C GLU A 128 -1.92 1.00 0.19
N SER A 129 -2.58 -0.13 -0.04
CA SER A 129 -3.85 -0.45 0.63
C SER A 129 -3.66 -0.72 2.13
N ILE A 130 -2.56 -1.38 2.51
CA ILE A 130 -2.17 -1.61 3.91
C ILE A 130 -1.85 -0.28 4.60
N LEU A 131 -1.06 0.58 3.95
CA LEU A 131 -0.70 1.91 4.46
C LEU A 131 -1.94 2.79 4.63
N SER A 132 -2.82 2.83 3.63
CA SER A 132 -4.06 3.59 3.70
C SER A 132 -4.97 3.12 4.84
N TYR A 133 -5.11 1.80 5.02
CA TYR A 133 -5.85 1.23 6.14
C TYR A 133 -5.23 1.59 7.50
N THR A 134 -3.90 1.50 7.61
CA THR A 134 -3.11 1.89 8.79
C THR A 134 -3.39 3.34 9.18
N PHE A 135 -3.27 4.27 8.23
CA PHE A 135 -3.42 5.69 8.51
C PHE A 135 -4.84 6.06 8.91
N LYS A 136 -5.85 5.51 8.23
CA LYS A 136 -7.23 5.88 8.54
C LYS A 136 -7.73 5.26 9.84
N THR A 137 -7.38 4.01 10.14
CA THR A 137 -7.75 3.41 11.45
C THR A 137 -6.83 3.84 12.59
N ARG A 138 -5.70 4.49 12.27
CA ARG A 138 -4.64 4.84 13.23
C ARG A 138 -4.12 3.61 13.98
N ASN A 139 -4.15 2.46 13.33
CA ASN A 139 -3.76 1.18 13.92
C ASN A 139 -2.24 1.03 13.86
N LYS A 140 -1.60 0.80 15.01
CA LYS A 140 -0.15 0.56 15.09
C LYS A 140 0.23 -0.92 14.96
N ASN A 141 -0.75 -1.81 14.86
CA ASN A 141 -0.52 -3.23 14.66
C ASN A 141 -0.36 -3.53 13.15
N VAL A 142 0.88 -3.71 12.72
CA VAL A 142 1.25 -4.01 11.33
C VAL A 142 0.56 -5.29 10.82
N TYR A 143 0.41 -6.32 11.67
CA TYR A 143 -0.19 -7.59 11.25
C TYR A 143 -1.68 -7.46 10.95
N ASP A 144 -2.42 -6.78 11.82
CA ASP A 144 -3.85 -6.54 11.61
C ASP A 144 -4.07 -5.66 10.37
N ALA A 145 -3.25 -4.61 10.22
CA ALA A 145 -3.33 -3.74 9.06
C ALA A 145 -3.00 -4.46 7.75
N ALA A 146 -1.99 -5.33 7.76
CA ALA A 146 -1.62 -6.14 6.60
C ALA A 146 -2.75 -7.08 6.18
N LYS A 147 -3.31 -7.83 7.15
CA LYS A 147 -4.43 -8.75 6.90
C LYS A 147 -5.60 -8.02 6.25
N THR A 148 -5.99 -6.87 6.78
CA THR A 148 -7.10 -6.11 6.21
C THR A 148 -6.75 -5.46 4.88
N GLY A 149 -5.59 -4.82 4.75
CA GLY A 149 -5.19 -4.15 3.53
C GLY A 149 -5.21 -5.09 2.33
N ILE A 150 -4.75 -6.34 2.53
CA ILE A 150 -4.84 -7.40 1.51
C ILE A 150 -6.29 -7.72 1.17
N ILE A 151 -7.18 -7.86 2.16
CA ILE A 151 -8.62 -8.09 1.92
C ILE A 151 -9.23 -6.93 1.11
N LEU A 152 -8.90 -5.68 1.44
CA LEU A 152 -9.40 -4.51 0.72
C LEU A 152 -8.92 -4.47 -0.73
N TYR A 153 -7.66 -4.83 -0.98
CA TYR A 153 -7.13 -5.01 -2.34
C TYR A 153 -7.91 -6.10 -3.09
N CYS A 154 -8.11 -7.27 -2.46
CA CYS A 154 -8.88 -8.38 -3.00
C CYS A 154 -10.39 -8.09 -3.18
N GLN A 155 -10.95 -7.07 -2.53
CA GLN A 155 -12.32 -6.63 -2.78
C GLN A 155 -12.39 -5.61 -3.92
N ALA A 156 -11.34 -4.80 -4.08
CA ALA A 156 -11.30 -3.76 -5.10
C ALA A 156 -11.19 -4.34 -6.52
N TRP A 157 -10.32 -5.33 -6.73
CA TRP A 157 -10.15 -5.96 -8.06
C TRP A 157 -11.39 -6.76 -8.49
N GLU A 158 -12.07 -7.45 -7.57
CA GLU A 158 -13.29 -8.21 -7.86
C GLU A 158 -14.36 -7.30 -8.47
N ARG A 159 -14.62 -6.16 -7.80
CA ARG A 159 -15.56 -5.15 -8.31
C ARG A 159 -15.13 -4.55 -9.64
N ALA A 160 -13.83 -4.39 -9.88
CA ALA A 160 -13.33 -3.86 -11.14
C ALA A 160 -13.55 -4.84 -12.31
N ILE A 161 -13.35 -6.13 -12.07
CA ILE A 161 -13.54 -7.19 -13.08
C ILE A 161 -15.03 -7.41 -13.35
N GLU A 162 -15.85 -7.46 -12.30
CA GLU A 162 -17.29 -7.64 -12.41
C GLU A 162 -17.94 -6.53 -13.25
N LYS A 163 -17.63 -5.27 -12.94
CA LYS A 163 -18.14 -4.11 -13.69
C LYS A 163 -17.75 -4.17 -15.17
N ARG A 164 -16.58 -4.72 -15.49
CA ARG A 164 -16.10 -4.88 -16.87
C ARG A 164 -16.75 -6.06 -17.61
N ARG A 165 -17.28 -7.06 -16.88
CA ARG A 165 -18.00 -8.21 -17.46
C ARG A 165 -19.48 -7.95 -17.74
N GLY A 166 -20.00 -6.76 -17.45
CA GLY A 166 -21.42 -6.44 -17.68
C GLY A 166 -22.38 -7.27 -16.82
N VAL A 167 -21.90 -7.83 -15.71
CA VAL A 167 -22.74 -8.53 -14.74
C VAL A 167 -23.59 -7.48 -14.02
N ASP A 168 -24.91 -7.65 -14.05
CA ASP A 168 -25.85 -6.74 -13.39
C ASP A 168 -25.53 -6.71 -11.88
N PRO A 169 -25.24 -5.52 -11.28
CA PRO A 169 -24.93 -5.40 -9.86
C PRO A 169 -26.03 -5.95 -8.94
N ALA A 170 -27.27 -6.12 -9.43
CA ALA A 170 -28.35 -6.78 -8.70
C ALA A 170 -28.16 -8.30 -8.54
N PHE A 171 -27.54 -8.96 -9.53
CA PHE A 171 -27.32 -10.43 -9.51
C PHE A 171 -26.22 -10.82 -8.52
N LEU A 172 -25.19 -9.99 -8.39
CA LEU A 172 -24.11 -10.20 -7.42
C LEU A 172 -24.53 -9.90 -5.98
N TRP A 173 -25.46 -8.96 -5.79
CA TRP A 173 -26.07 -8.67 -4.47
C TRP A 173 -26.81 -9.89 -3.88
N VAL A 174 -27.45 -10.69 -4.72
CA VAL A 174 -28.18 -11.90 -4.30
C VAL A 174 -27.22 -13.04 -3.95
N HIS A 175 -26.09 -13.18 -4.66
CA HIS A 175 -25.10 -14.23 -4.39
C HIS A 175 -24.15 -13.89 -3.23
N CYS A 176 -23.78 -12.61 -3.06
CA CYS A 176 -22.94 -12.17 -1.94
C CYS A 176 -23.62 -12.27 -0.56
N ARG A 177 -24.94 -12.45 -0.50
CA ARG A 177 -25.69 -12.56 0.77
C ARG A 177 -25.34 -13.81 1.58
N GLN A 178 -24.71 -14.82 0.97
CA GLN A 178 -24.31 -16.07 1.64
C GLN A 178 -22.91 -16.01 2.28
N HIS A 179 -22.16 -14.92 2.08
CA HIS A 179 -20.92 -14.65 2.81
C HIS A 179 -21.17 -13.55 3.87
N PRO A 180 -21.13 -13.86 5.19
CA PRO A 180 -21.47 -12.91 6.27
C PRO A 180 -20.63 -11.63 6.33
N CYS A 181 -19.58 -11.50 5.52
CA CYS A 181 -18.65 -10.38 5.55
C CYS A 181 -19.10 -9.16 4.70
N LEU A 182 -20.22 -9.24 4.00
CA LEU A 182 -20.56 -8.29 2.93
C LEU A 182 -21.74 -7.35 3.21
N SER A 183 -22.12 -7.16 4.47
CA SER A 183 -23.28 -6.31 4.80
C SER A 183 -23.01 -5.40 6.01
N TYR A 184 -22.64 -4.15 5.75
CA TYR A 184 -22.86 -3.05 6.69
C TYR A 184 -23.52 -1.85 5.99
N PRO A 185 -24.71 -1.41 6.43
CA PRO A 185 -25.37 -0.21 5.93
C PRO A 185 -24.83 1.06 6.62
N PRO A 186 -24.99 2.26 6.02
CA PRO A 186 -24.40 3.50 6.54
C PRO A 186 -25.32 4.16 7.58
N GLY A 187 -24.85 4.36 8.81
CA GLY A 187 -25.57 5.17 9.80
C GLY A 187 -24.99 5.15 11.21
N ARG A 188 -24.31 6.24 11.59
CA ARG A 188 -23.91 6.69 12.95
C ARG A 188 -23.26 5.66 13.88
N TYR A 189 -21.96 5.81 14.12
CA TYR A 189 -21.30 5.21 15.28
C TYR A 189 -20.77 6.30 16.22
N ARG A 190 -21.25 6.29 17.47
CA ARG A 190 -20.72 7.09 18.60
C ARG A 190 -19.74 6.23 19.40
N PRO A 191 -18.66 6.77 19.96
CA PRO A 191 -17.71 5.99 20.74
C PRO A 191 -18.21 5.87 22.18
N GLY A 192 -18.37 4.65 22.67
CA GLY A 192 -18.68 4.37 24.06
C GLY A 192 -18.65 2.87 24.32
N HIS A 193 -17.70 2.45 25.15
CA HIS A 193 -17.48 1.12 25.73
C HIS A 193 -16.57 0.14 24.97
N ALA A 194 -15.33 0.11 25.48
CA ALA A 194 -14.45 -1.04 25.45
C ALA A 194 -15.06 -2.20 26.25
N GLY A 195 -14.99 -3.41 25.70
CA GLY A 195 -15.31 -4.63 26.43
C GLY A 195 -15.83 -5.73 25.51
N LYS A 196 -14.94 -6.62 25.08
CA LYS A 196 -15.24 -7.93 24.46
C LYS A 196 -16.03 -7.86 23.15
N LEU A 197 -15.31 -7.81 22.02
CA LEU A 197 -15.64 -8.48 20.75
C LEU A 197 -14.50 -8.17 19.78
N GLY A 198 -13.53 -9.09 19.72
CA GLY A 198 -12.52 -9.09 18.66
C GLY A 198 -13.19 -9.36 17.30
N PHE A 199 -12.50 -8.95 16.24
CA PHE A 199 -12.71 -9.34 14.84
C PHE A 199 -13.55 -8.48 13.88
N CYS A 200 -14.30 -7.44 14.29
CA CYS A 200 -15.11 -6.65 13.33
C CYS A 200 -14.74 -5.16 13.20
N GLN A 201 -13.66 -4.70 13.84
CA GLN A 201 -13.38 -3.26 13.97
C GLN A 201 -12.53 -2.70 12.83
N VAL A 202 -12.99 -2.93 11.61
CA VAL A 202 -12.23 -2.71 10.38
C VAL A 202 -13.09 -2.01 9.31
N HIS A 203 -14.07 -1.20 9.72
CA HIS A 203 -14.92 -0.47 8.79
C HIS A 203 -15.08 0.99 9.21
N ALA A 204 -14.18 1.82 8.69
CA ALA A 204 -14.37 3.27 8.64
C ALA A 204 -13.73 3.86 7.37
N PHE A 205 -13.70 3.14 6.23
CA PHE A 205 -13.36 3.75 4.92
C PHE A 205 -14.70 3.85 4.22
N ARG A 206 -15.24 5.06 4.12
CA ARG A 206 -15.38 5.77 2.84
C ARG A 206 -16.34 6.95 2.95
N ALA A 207 -15.89 8.04 2.35
CA ALA A 207 -16.60 8.92 1.42
C ALA A 207 -17.81 9.71 1.95
N ARG A 208 -17.55 11.01 2.15
CA ARG A 208 -18.49 12.06 1.75
C ARG A 208 -18.67 12.06 0.22
N PRO A 209 -19.82 12.48 -0.31
CA PRO A 209 -20.07 12.51 -1.75
C PRO A 209 -19.24 13.63 -2.40
N VAL A 210 -18.22 13.26 -3.18
CA VAL A 210 -17.61 14.17 -4.16
C VAL A 210 -18.42 14.03 -5.44
N HIS A 211 -19.46 14.85 -5.57
CA HIS A 211 -20.03 15.11 -6.88
C HIS A 211 -18.98 15.86 -7.70
N GLY A 212 -18.46 15.21 -8.74
CA GLY A 212 -17.58 15.80 -9.75
C GLY A 212 -16.09 15.73 -9.43
N PHE A 213 -15.48 14.55 -9.51
CA PHE A 213 -14.05 14.41 -9.84
C PHE A 213 -13.75 12.95 -10.22
N LEU A 214 -14.20 12.54 -11.41
CA LEU A 214 -13.54 11.47 -12.16
C LEU A 214 -12.81 12.17 -13.31
N PRO A 215 -11.58 12.67 -13.15
CA PRO A 215 -10.67 12.65 -14.27
C PRO A 215 -10.18 11.21 -14.41
N GLU A 216 -10.16 10.73 -15.65
CA GLU A 216 -9.30 9.65 -16.13
C GLU A 216 -8.03 9.52 -15.25
N MET A 217 -7.90 8.42 -14.52
CA MET A 217 -6.63 8.02 -13.92
C MET A 217 -5.83 7.27 -15.00
N ASP A 218 -5.37 8.03 -15.99
CA ASP A 218 -4.28 7.65 -16.86
C ASP A 218 -2.98 7.73 -16.06
N TYR A 219 -2.69 6.64 -15.35
CA TYR A 219 -1.32 6.26 -15.03
C TYR A 219 -0.97 4.96 -15.77
N LEU A 220 -1.36 4.90 -17.04
CA LEU A 220 -0.67 4.37 -18.22
C LEU A 220 -1.63 4.37 -19.41
#